data_AF-A0A6B2CI78-F1
#
_entry.id   AF-A0A6B2CI78-F1
#
_cell.length_a   1.000
_cell.length_b   1.000
_cell.length_c   1.000
_cell.angle_alpha   90.00
_cell.angle_beta   90.00
_cell.angle_gamma   90.00
#
_symmetry.space_group_name_H-M   'P 1'
#
loop_
_entity.id
_entity.type
_entity.pdbx_description
1 polymer ?
#
loop_
_entity_poly.entity_id
_entity_poly.type
_entity_poly.pdbx_seq_one_letter_code
_entity_poly.pdbx_strand_id
1 'polypeptide(L)'
;MANPCRQWEGKLEQAVKANNAANQLKFKEKLVECIVYTARLMIREDEDAYRDIVNYGMEVAKKYNIPEVEYHLKVIEAEAKPKATEAKESKPSEAKATGQ
;
A
#
# COMPACT_ATOMS: atom_id res chain seq x y z
N MET A 1 14.21 7.57 4.94
CA MET A 1 15.00 6.33 4.74
C MET A 1 15.17 6.10 3.23
N ALA A 2 16.28 5.52 2.75
CA ALA A 2 16.41 5.24 1.32
C ALA A 2 15.42 4.12 0.91
N ASN A 3 14.60 4.34 -0.12
CA ASN A 3 13.63 3.35 -0.59
C ASN A 3 14.36 2.09 -1.11
N PRO A 4 14.21 0.92 -0.44
CA PRO A 4 14.97 -0.28 -0.75
C PRO A 4 14.58 -0.93 -2.10
N CYS A 5 13.47 -0.50 -2.69
CA CYS A 5 12.91 -1.05 -3.92
C CYS A 5 13.51 -0.44 -5.19
N ARG A 6 14.20 0.71 -5.10
CA ARG A 6 14.84 1.40 -6.23
C ARG A 6 15.82 0.52 -7.00
N GLN A 7 16.49 -0.42 -6.32
CA GLN A 7 17.41 -1.36 -6.98
C GLN A 7 16.70 -2.25 -8.02
N TRP A 8 15.44 -2.64 -7.77
CA TRP A 8 14.67 -3.50 -8.66
C TRP A 8 14.13 -2.71 -9.84
N GLU A 9 13.70 -1.47 -9.61
CA GLU A 9 13.35 -0.54 -10.67
C GLU A 9 14.52 -0.31 -11.62
N GLY A 10 15.73 -0.05 -11.11
CA GLY A 10 16.92 0.12 -11.95
C GLY A 10 17.23 -1.11 -12.81
N LYS A 11 17.10 -2.32 -12.25
CA LYS A 11 17.25 -3.58 -13.00
C LYS A 11 16.15 -3.76 -14.06
N LEU A 12 14.92 -3.39 -13.74
CA LEU A 12 13.80 -3.41 -14.68
C LEU A 12 14.03 -2.43 -15.84
N GLU A 13 14.49 -1.20 -15.58
CA GLU A 13 14.83 -0.24 -16.63
C GLU A 13 15.90 -0.78 -17.59
N GLN A 14 16.93 -1.44 -17.06
CA GLN A 14 17.96 -2.08 -17.88
C GLN A 14 17.37 -3.20 -18.75
N ALA A 15 16.47 -4.02 -18.19
CA ALA A 15 15.81 -5.09 -18.94
C ALA A 15 14.86 -4.56 -20.04
N VAL A 16 14.18 -3.43 -19.78
CA VAL A 16 13.37 -2.73 -20.79
C VAL A 16 14.26 -2.21 -21.92
N LYS A 17 15.36 -1.51 -21.59
CA LYS A 17 16.32 -0.99 -22.57
C LYS A 17 16.95 -2.11 -23.43
N ALA A 18 17.20 -3.27 -22.82
CA ALA A 18 17.76 -4.44 -23.50
C ALA A 18 16.72 -5.29 -24.26
N ASN A 19 15.44 -4.91 -24.26
CA ASN A 19 14.33 -5.69 -24.81
C ASN A 19 14.30 -7.16 -24.32
N ASN A 20 14.68 -7.38 -23.06
CA ASN A 20 14.76 -8.72 -22.46
C ASN A 20 13.48 -9.04 -21.68
N ALA A 21 12.53 -9.69 -22.34
CA ALA A 21 11.20 -9.99 -21.77
C ALA A 21 11.27 -10.83 -20.47
N ALA A 22 12.16 -11.83 -20.41
CA ALA A 22 12.30 -12.70 -19.24
C ALA A 22 12.75 -11.91 -18.00
N ASN A 23 13.75 -11.04 -18.16
CA ASN A 23 14.21 -10.18 -17.07
C ASN A 23 13.21 -9.08 -16.74
N GLN A 24 12.46 -8.55 -17.72
CA GLN A 24 11.38 -7.61 -17.43
C GLN A 24 10.35 -8.24 -16.50
N LEU A 25 9.85 -9.44 -16.80
CA LEU A 25 8.89 -10.14 -15.95
C LEU A 25 9.46 -10.37 -14.54
N LYS A 26 10.64 -10.98 -14.45
CA LYS A 26 11.32 -11.25 -13.18
C LYS A 26 11.49 -10.00 -12.31
N PHE A 27 11.92 -8.88 -12.90
CA PHE A 27 12.15 -7.66 -12.14
C PHE A 27 10.86 -6.90 -11.81
N LYS A 28 9.80 -7.03 -12.62
CA LYS A 28 8.46 -6.57 -12.23
C LYS A 28 8.00 -7.30 -10.96
N GLU A 29 8.07 -8.63 -10.94
CA GLU A 29 7.68 -9.43 -9.76
C GLU A 29 8.46 -9.04 -8.51
N LYS A 30 9.79 -8.90 -8.61
CA LYS A 30 10.64 -8.50 -7.48
C LYS A 30 10.37 -7.07 -7.01
N LEU A 31 10.03 -6.17 -7.92
CA LEU A 31 9.66 -4.80 -7.59
C LEU A 31 8.31 -4.76 -6.86
N VAL A 32 7.31 -5.51 -7.33
CA VAL A 32 6.01 -5.66 -6.64
C VAL A 32 6.22 -6.21 -5.24
N GLU A 33 6.93 -7.32 -5.11
CA GLU A 33 7.22 -7.98 -3.83
C GLU A 33 7.83 -6.98 -2.82
N CYS A 34 8.84 -6.22 -3.25
CA CYS A 34 9.50 -5.23 -2.40
C CYS A 34 8.53 -4.13 -1.96
N ILE A 35 7.75 -3.55 -2.88
CA ILE A 35 6.81 -2.47 -2.57
C ILE A 35 5.77 -2.95 -1.56
N VAL A 36 5.17 -4.11 -1.82
CA VAL A 36 4.09 -4.67 -0.98
C VAL A 36 4.58 -4.99 0.43
N TYR A 37 5.73 -5.65 0.57
CA TYR A 37 6.27 -5.96 1.90
C TYR A 37 6.75 -4.73 2.64
N THR A 38 7.37 -3.77 1.95
CA THR A 38 7.78 -2.52 2.60
C THR A 38 6.56 -1.73 3.06
N ALA A 39 5.50 -1.63 2.24
CA ALA A 39 4.26 -0.97 2.62
C ALA A 39 3.58 -1.64 3.83
N ARG A 40 3.50 -2.98 3.84
CA ARG A 40 2.95 -3.75 4.97
C ARG A 40 3.71 -3.54 6.27
N LEU A 41 5.03 -3.35 6.19
CA LEU A 41 5.87 -3.06 7.36
C LEU A 41 5.64 -1.63 7.84
N MET A 42 5.81 -0.66 6.93
CA MET A 42 5.79 0.78 7.27
C MET A 42 4.42 1.23 7.77
N ILE A 43 3.30 0.67 7.28
CA ILE A 43 1.96 1.08 7.75
C ILE A 43 1.75 0.88 9.26
N ARG A 44 2.59 0.07 9.92
CA ARG A 44 2.55 -0.18 11.37
C ARG A 44 3.62 0.60 12.14
N GLU A 45 4.68 1.04 11.47
CA GLU A 45 5.89 1.57 12.09
C GLU A 45 6.06 3.07 11.87
N ASP A 46 5.76 3.56 10.67
CA ASP A 46 6.02 4.93 10.23
C ASP A 46 5.05 5.32 9.09
N GLU A 47 4.09 6.18 9.42
CA GLU A 47 3.05 6.63 8.47
C GLU A 47 3.64 7.43 7.29
N ASP A 48 4.66 8.25 7.54
CA ASP A 48 5.29 9.07 6.50
C ASP A 48 6.06 8.17 5.53
N ALA A 49 6.84 7.21 6.05
CA ALA A 49 7.54 6.24 5.23
C ALA A 49 6.56 5.34 4.44
N TYR A 50 5.41 4.99 5.01
CA TYR A 50 4.35 4.28 4.31
C TYR A 50 3.80 5.11 3.13
N ARG A 51 3.47 6.39 3.37
CA ARG A 51 2.99 7.30 2.32
C ARG A 51 4.00 7.45 1.19
N ASP A 52 5.29 7.57 1.51
CA ASP A 52 6.36 7.62 0.53
C ASP A 52 6.41 6.36 -0.35
N ILE A 53 6.29 5.18 0.26
CA ILE A 53 6.27 3.90 -0.45
C ILE A 53 5.00 3.73 -1.29
N VAL A 54 3.84 4.17 -0.81
CA VAL A 54 2.58 4.12 -1.57
C VAL A 54 2.67 5.01 -2.81
N ASN A 55 3.13 6.25 -2.65
CA ASN A 55 3.31 7.19 -3.76
C ASN A 55 4.26 6.62 -4.81
N TYR A 56 5.41 6.12 -4.34
CA TYR A 56 6.38 5.43 -5.20
C TYR A 56 5.76 4.22 -5.94
N GLY A 57 5.01 3.38 -5.23
CA GLY A 57 4.36 2.21 -5.79
C GLY A 57 3.35 2.56 -6.88
N MET A 58 2.58 3.63 -6.70
CA MET A 58 1.63 4.13 -7.70
C MET A 58 2.32 4.66 -8.96
N GLU A 59 3.44 5.38 -8.81
CA GLU A 59 4.25 5.84 -9.94
C GLU A 59 4.80 4.65 -10.74
N VAL A 60 5.36 3.64 -10.05
CA VAL A 60 5.89 2.42 -10.65
C VAL A 60 4.79 1.63 -11.36
N ALA A 61 3.62 1.47 -10.73
CA ALA A 61 2.47 0.76 -11.30
C ALA A 61 2.08 1.35 -12.65
N LYS A 62 2.00 2.68 -12.73
CA LYS A 62 1.69 3.41 -13.97
C LYS A 62 2.82 3.27 -15.00
N LYS A 63 4.07 3.50 -14.58
CA LYS A 63 5.25 3.51 -15.46
C LYS A 63 5.48 2.17 -16.17
N TYR A 64 5.27 1.06 -15.47
CA TYR A 64 5.55 -0.29 -15.99
C TYR A 64 4.31 -1.12 -16.28
N ASN A 65 3.12 -0.52 -16.20
CA ASN A 65 1.83 -1.19 -16.36
C ASN A 65 1.71 -2.43 -15.46
N ILE A 66 1.80 -2.22 -14.14
CA ILE A 66 1.73 -3.26 -13.11
C ILE A 66 0.53 -2.99 -12.18
N PRO A 67 -0.71 -3.27 -12.64
CA PRO A 67 -1.93 -2.92 -11.88
C PRO A 67 -2.03 -3.64 -10.52
N GLU A 68 -1.33 -4.76 -10.36
CA GLU A 68 -1.33 -5.54 -9.11
C GLU A 68 -0.79 -4.75 -7.91
N VAL A 69 0.17 -3.83 -8.13
CA VAL A 69 0.73 -2.99 -7.06
C VAL A 69 -0.35 -2.10 -6.46
N GLU A 70 -1.17 -1.47 -7.30
CA GLU A 70 -2.28 -0.62 -6.84
C GLU A 70 -3.30 -1.42 -6.03
N TYR A 71 -3.62 -2.65 -6.47
CA TYR A 71 -4.52 -3.53 -5.75
C TYR A 71 -3.99 -3.85 -4.35
N HIS A 72 -2.74 -4.29 -4.23
CA HIS A 72 -2.15 -4.66 -2.93
C HIS A 72 -2.05 -3.46 -1.98
N LEU A 73 -1.66 -2.28 -2.47
CA LEU A 73 -1.60 -1.08 -1.64
C LEU A 73 -2.98 -0.69 -1.09
N LYS A 74 -4.05 -0.80 -1.90
CA LYS A 74 -5.42 -0.59 -1.42
C LYS A 74 -5.85 -1.59 -0.36
N VAL A 75 -5.45 -2.86 -0.49
CA VAL A 75 -5.72 -3.90 0.51
C VAL A 75 -5.02 -3.57 1.83
N ILE A 76 -3.74 -3.21 1.77
CA ILE A 76 -2.95 -2.85 2.96
C ILE A 76 -3.59 -1.67 3.69
N GLU A 77 -3.95 -0.62 2.96
CA GLU A 77 -4.64 0.56 3.49
C GLU A 77 -5.97 0.20 4.16
N ALA A 78 -6.76 -0.69 3.56
CA ALA A 78 -8.04 -1.12 4.09
C ALA A 78 -7.90 -1.99 5.34
N GLU A 79 -6.86 -2.84 5.41
CA GLU A 79 -6.55 -3.68 6.57
C GLU A 79 -6.13 -2.85 7.80
N ALA A 80 -5.46 -1.70 7.60
CA ALA A 80 -5.02 -0.83 8.69
C ALA A 80 -6.12 0.10 9.22
N LYS A 81 -7.15 0.39 8.43
CA LYS A 81 -8.28 1.20 8.89
C LYS A 81 -9.10 0.39 9.90
N PRO A 82 -9.39 0.94 11.09
CA PRO A 82 -10.31 0.27 12.02
C PRO A 82 -11.63 0.03 11.30
N LYS A 83 -12.12 -1.23 11.34
CA LYS A 83 -13.38 -1.59 10.71
C LYS A 83 -14.47 -0.69 11.28
N ALA A 84 -15.10 0.12 10.45
CA ALA A 84 -16.18 1.03 10.84
C ALA A 84 -17.51 0.30 11.17
N THR A 85 -17.46 -0.92 11.69
CA THR A 85 -18.62 -1.80 11.91
C THR A 85 -18.98 -2.04 13.37
N GLU A 86 -18.31 -1.41 14.35
CA GLU A 86 -18.68 -1.55 15.77
C GLU A 86 -18.72 -0.19 16.52
N ALA A 87 -19.17 0.87 15.85
CA ALA A 87 -19.48 2.16 16.52
C ALA A 87 -20.96 2.53 16.31
N LYS A 88 -21.87 1.62 16.70
CA LYS A 88 -23.30 1.92 16.88
C LYS A 88 -23.87 1.19 18.09
N GLU A 89 -23.33 1.44 19.27
CA GLU A 89 -24.00 1.25 20.57
C GLU A 89 -23.16 2.10 21.54
N SER A 90 -23.60 3.21 22.12
CA SER A 90 -24.79 3.36 22.95
C SER A 90 -25.10 4.86 23.08
N LYS A 91 -26.30 5.31 22.73
CA LYS A 91 -26.84 6.59 23.26
C LYS A 91 -27.48 6.28 24.61
N PRO A 92 -27.11 6.93 25.73
CA PRO A 92 -27.93 6.90 26.92
C PRO A 92 -29.24 7.64 26.61
N SER A 93 -30.37 6.95 26.78
CA SER A 93 -31.68 7.58 26.82
C SER A 93 -31.82 8.27 28.17
N GLU A 94 -31.69 9.60 28.19
CA GLU A 94 -32.21 10.40 29.31
C GLU A 94 -33.74 10.31 29.29
N ALA A 95 -34.27 9.41 30.12
CA ALA A 95 -35.67 9.43 30.47
C ALA A 95 -35.92 10.63 31.39
N LYS A 96 -36.63 11.63 30.86
CA LYS A 96 -37.36 12.65 31.63
C LYS A 96 -38.17 11.97 32.74
N ALA A 97 -37.79 12.17 34.00
CA ALA A 97 -38.72 12.04 35.12
C ALA A 97 -39.34 13.42 35.37
N THR A 98 -40.63 13.55 35.09
CA THR A 98 -41.49 14.68 35.45
C THR A 98 -42.69 14.10 36.19
N GLY A 99 -43.00 14.64 37.37
CA GLY A 99 -44.18 14.32 38.19
C GLY A 99 -43.99 13.07 39.04
N GLN A 100 -44.29 13.07 40.35
CA GLN A 100 -45.37 13.76 41.05
C GLN A 100 -44.98 14.03 42.51
#